data_AF-A0A2W5FPI2-F1
#
_entry.id   AF-A0A2W5FPI2-F1
#
_cell.length_a   1.000
_cell.length_b   1.000
_cell.length_c   1.000
_cell.angle_alpha   90.00
_cell.angle_beta   90.00
_cell.angle_gamma   90.00
#
_symmetry.space_group_name_H-M   'P 1'
#
loop_
_entity.id
_entity.type
_entity.pdbx_description
1 polymer ?
#
loop_
_entity_poly.entity_id
_entity_poly.type
_entity_poly.pdbx_seq_one_letter_code
_entity_poly.pdbx_strand_id
1 'polypeptide(L)'
;MRTWTPEARAAHSALIKRLKPWTKSTGPKTAAGKAKAAKNSYKHGFYAKPMNAVRQCFRDARAFLKSFKTACPAKPWRRTEYYKSLETPQRQPSFPEFSRKILGESILPFLDCLRMPTAFRQ
;
A
#
# COMPACT_ATOMS: atom_id res chain seq x y z
N MET A 1 -18.58 -9.60 -20.73
CA MET A 1 -18.40 -8.20 -20.27
C MET A 1 -18.45 -7.29 -21.48
N ARG A 2 -19.06 -6.09 -21.39
CA ARG A 2 -19.11 -5.15 -22.51
C ARG A 2 -17.72 -4.54 -22.76
N THR A 3 -17.16 -4.72 -23.95
CA THR A 3 -15.88 -4.12 -24.35
C THR A 3 -16.08 -2.64 -24.68
N TRP A 4 -15.44 -1.73 -23.93
CA TRP A 4 -15.50 -0.29 -24.20
C TRP A 4 -14.53 0.10 -25.32
N THR A 5 -15.00 0.01 -26.56
CA THR A 5 -14.24 0.51 -27.72
C THR A 5 -14.07 2.05 -27.64
N PRO A 6 -13.02 2.62 -28.24
CA PRO A 6 -12.84 4.08 -28.30
C PRO A 6 -14.01 4.81 -28.95
N GLU A 7 -14.59 4.23 -30.01
CA GLU A 7 -15.76 4.77 -30.71
C GLU A 7 -16.99 4.82 -29.80
N ALA A 8 -17.24 3.74 -29.04
CA ALA A 8 -18.30 3.74 -28.04
C ALA A 8 -18.09 4.87 -27.02
N ARG A 9 -16.84 5.09 -26.55
CA ARG A 9 -16.49 6.19 -25.60
C ARG A 9 -16.81 7.56 -26.17
N ALA A 10 -16.49 7.77 -27.44
CA ALA A 10 -16.80 9.02 -28.14
C ALA A 10 -18.33 9.23 -28.26
N ALA A 11 -19.07 8.22 -28.72
CA ALA A 11 -20.53 8.28 -28.86
C ALA A 11 -21.23 8.56 -27.52
N HIS A 12 -20.79 7.90 -26.45
CA HIS A 12 -21.33 8.11 -25.11
C HIS A 12 -20.97 9.49 -24.52
N SER A 13 -19.76 9.98 -24.80
CA SER A 13 -19.34 11.34 -24.45
C SER A 13 -20.24 12.38 -25.14
N ALA A 14 -20.51 12.22 -26.44
CA ALA A 14 -21.42 13.09 -27.18
C ALA A 14 -22.84 13.04 -26.60
N LEU A 15 -23.34 11.85 -26.24
CA LEU A 15 -24.65 11.68 -25.61
C LEU A 15 -24.73 12.39 -24.25
N ILE A 16 -23.75 12.22 -23.36
CA ILE A 16 -23.70 12.90 -22.06
C ILE A 16 -23.67 14.42 -22.23
N LYS A 17 -22.87 14.93 -23.19
CA LYS A 17 -22.79 16.36 -23.52
C LYS A 17 -24.11 16.92 -24.07
N ARG A 18 -24.87 16.12 -24.81
CA ARG A 18 -26.21 16.48 -25.30
C ARG A 18 -27.24 16.49 -24.17
N LEU A 19 -27.27 15.43 -23.36
CA LEU A 19 -28.26 15.26 -22.29
C LEU A 19 -28.03 16.19 -21.09
N LYS A 20 -26.77 16.58 -20.84
CA LYS A 20 -26.35 17.47 -19.74
C LYS A 20 -27.07 17.18 -18.41
N PRO A 21 -27.04 15.93 -17.90
CA PRO A 21 -27.85 15.54 -16.74
C PRO A 21 -27.60 16.40 -15.48
N TRP A 22 -26.41 17.01 -15.36
CA TRP A 22 -26.08 17.95 -14.29
C TRP A 22 -26.99 19.19 -14.24
N THR A 23 -27.64 19.57 -15.34
CA THR A 23 -28.61 20.68 -15.38
C THR A 23 -29.85 20.40 -14.52
N LYS A 24 -30.23 19.12 -14.36
CA LYS A 24 -31.35 18.68 -13.51
C LYS A 24 -30.91 18.34 -12.09
N SER A 25 -29.63 18.44 -11.75
CA SER A 25 -29.15 18.10 -10.41
C SER A 25 -29.63 19.11 -9.38
N THR A 26 -30.39 18.64 -8.38
CA THR A 26 -30.94 19.42 -7.25
C THR A 26 -29.92 19.63 -6.13
N GLY A 27 -28.63 19.67 -6.48
CA GLY A 27 -27.54 19.86 -5.50
C GLY A 27 -27.59 21.24 -4.83
N PRO A 28 -26.83 21.42 -3.74
CA PRO A 28 -26.79 22.70 -3.04
C PRO A 28 -26.20 23.82 -3.92
N LYS A 29 -27.01 24.84 -4.21
CA LYS A 29 -26.60 26.01 -5.00
C LYS A 29 -25.83 27.06 -4.18
N THR A 30 -26.09 27.13 -2.88
CA THR A 30 -25.48 28.12 -1.97
C THR A 30 -24.14 27.64 -1.40
N ALA A 31 -23.27 28.59 -1.02
CA ALA A 31 -21.99 28.28 -0.37
C ALA A 31 -22.19 27.48 0.93
N ALA A 32 -23.17 27.87 1.76
CA ALA A 32 -23.53 27.15 2.98
C ALA A 32 -23.99 25.70 2.69
N GLY A 33 -24.79 25.50 1.64
CA GLY A 33 -25.23 24.17 1.23
C GLY A 33 -24.06 23.29 0.76
N LYS A 34 -23.12 23.86 -0.02
CA LYS A 34 -21.91 23.16 -0.45
C LYS A 34 -21.04 22.76 0.75
N ALA A 35 -20.86 23.66 1.72
CA ALA A 35 -20.13 23.37 2.95
C ALA A 35 -20.77 22.23 3.75
N LYS A 36 -22.11 22.17 3.81
CA LYS A 36 -22.84 21.07 4.47
C LYS A 36 -22.67 19.76 3.71
N ALA A 37 -22.76 19.77 2.38
CA ALA A 37 -22.55 18.59 1.55
C ALA A 37 -21.11 18.06 1.63
N ALA A 38 -20.09 18.93 1.71
CA ALA A 38 -18.70 18.52 1.87
C ALA A 38 -18.47 17.68 3.15
N LYS A 39 -19.22 17.99 4.21
CA LYS A 39 -19.16 17.24 5.47
C LYS A 39 -19.72 15.82 5.38
N ASN A 40 -20.44 15.45 4.31
CA ASN A 40 -20.91 14.08 4.14
C ASN A 40 -19.75 13.07 4.05
N SER A 41 -18.59 13.48 3.56
CA SER A 41 -17.38 12.64 3.55
C SER A 41 -16.93 12.17 4.94
N TYR A 42 -17.23 12.91 6.01
CA TYR A 42 -16.92 12.50 7.38
C TYR A 42 -17.87 11.45 7.94
N LYS A 43 -19.00 11.20 7.28
CA LYS A 43 -19.98 10.18 7.70
C LYS A 43 -19.61 8.79 7.19
N HIS A 44 -18.96 8.69 6.04
CA HIS A 44 -18.72 7.41 5.35
C HIS A 44 -17.40 7.42 4.56
N GLY A 45 -16.94 6.23 4.18
CA GLY A 45 -15.70 6.06 3.43
C GLY A 45 -14.46 6.36 4.26
N PHE A 46 -13.37 6.71 3.59
CA PHE A 46 -12.08 6.84 4.25
C PHE A 46 -12.05 7.96 5.29
N TYR A 47 -12.82 9.05 5.14
CA TYR A 47 -12.85 10.16 6.11
C TYR A 47 -13.78 9.98 7.30
N ALA A 48 -14.42 8.83 7.41
CA ALA A 48 -15.16 8.47 8.61
C ALA A 48 -14.23 8.34 9.83
N LYS A 49 -14.74 8.72 11.00
CA LYS A 49 -14.04 8.56 12.30
C LYS A 49 -13.41 7.17 12.51
N PRO A 50 -14.10 6.02 12.27
CA PRO A 50 -13.49 4.70 12.45
C PRO A 50 -12.27 4.45 11.56
N MET A 51 -12.18 5.11 10.40
CA MET A 51 -11.06 4.96 9.48
C MET A 51 -9.83 5.80 9.88
N ASN A 52 -9.93 6.66 10.90
CA ASN A 52 -8.79 7.44 11.38
C ASN A 52 -7.70 6.53 11.96
N ALA A 53 -8.07 5.55 12.78
CA ALA A 53 -7.13 4.57 13.35
C ALA A 53 -6.44 3.74 12.25
N VAL A 54 -7.21 3.28 11.25
CA VAL A 54 -6.68 2.54 10.10
C VAL A 54 -5.68 3.38 9.31
N ARG A 55 -5.99 4.66 9.07
CA ARG A 55 -5.04 5.56 8.40
C ARG A 55 -3.79 5.82 9.24
N GLN A 56 -3.93 5.95 10.55
CA GLN A 56 -2.78 6.14 11.43
C GLN A 56 -1.85 4.93 11.34
N CYS A 57 -2.40 3.70 11.42
CA CYS A 57 -1.65 2.47 11.22
C CYS A 57 -0.87 2.46 9.89
N PHE A 58 -1.48 2.88 8.77
CA PHE A 58 -0.78 2.98 7.49
C PHE A 58 0.31 4.06 7.47
N ARG A 59 0.12 5.19 8.17
CA ARG A 59 1.14 6.24 8.30
C ARG A 59 2.33 5.74 9.11
N ASP A 60 2.07 5.03 10.19
CA ASP A 60 3.10 4.46 11.07
C ASP A 60 3.88 3.37 10.34
N ALA A 61 3.18 2.46 9.64
CA ALA A 61 3.80 1.46 8.79
C ALA A 61 4.67 2.09 7.69
N ARG A 62 4.20 3.17 7.05
CA ARG A 62 5.00 3.91 6.05
C ARG A 62 6.23 4.56 6.68
N ALA A 63 6.10 5.16 7.85
CA ALA A 63 7.21 5.78 8.58
C ALA A 63 8.26 4.73 8.94
N PHE A 64 7.82 3.56 9.42
CA PHE A 64 8.68 2.42 9.71
C PHE A 64 9.41 1.91 8.46
N LEU A 65 8.71 1.73 7.33
CA LEU A 65 9.35 1.32 6.08
C LEU A 65 10.36 2.37 5.58
N LYS A 66 10.11 3.65 5.83
CA LYS A 66 11.05 4.73 5.48
C LYS A 66 12.29 4.70 6.38
N SER A 67 12.14 4.51 7.69
CA SER A 67 13.28 4.39 8.59
C SER A 67 14.12 3.16 8.24
N PHE A 68 13.48 2.03 7.93
CA PHE A 68 14.15 0.82 7.47
C PHE A 68 14.95 1.05 6.18
N LYS A 69 14.37 1.70 5.17
CA LYS A 69 15.08 2.05 3.92
C LYS A 69 16.24 3.04 4.11
N THR A 70 16.18 3.85 5.16
CA THR A 70 17.24 4.83 5.47
C THR A 70 18.38 4.13 6.23
N ALA A 71 18.04 3.27 7.19
CA ALA A 71 18.99 2.52 8.01
C ALA A 71 19.64 1.35 7.26
N CYS A 72 18.87 0.69 6.40
CA CYS A 72 19.34 -0.23 5.39
C CYS A 72 19.21 0.50 4.06
N PRO A 73 20.14 1.43 3.72
CA PRO A 73 20.19 1.96 2.37
C PRO A 73 20.22 0.73 1.49
N ALA A 74 19.26 0.63 0.56
CA ALA A 74 19.20 -0.49 -0.37
C ALA A 74 20.63 -0.77 -0.80
N LYS A 75 21.17 -1.95 -0.43
CA LYS A 75 22.58 -2.22 -0.69
C LYS A 75 22.75 -1.88 -2.17
N PRO A 76 23.72 -1.03 -2.54
CA PRO A 76 24.01 -0.78 -3.93
C PRO A 76 24.65 -2.09 -4.41
N TRP A 77 23.85 -3.12 -4.65
CA TRP A 77 24.16 -4.06 -5.70
C TRP A 77 24.16 -3.19 -6.95
N ARG A 78 25.31 -2.56 -7.20
CA ARG A 78 25.95 -2.58 -8.50
C ARG A 78 25.62 -3.94 -9.07
N ARG A 79 24.58 -3.99 -9.90
CA ARG A 79 24.18 -5.16 -10.66
C ARG A 79 25.23 -5.50 -11.74
N THR A 80 26.46 -5.00 -11.60
CA THR A 80 27.47 -4.95 -12.65
C THR A 80 28.83 -5.51 -12.23
N GLU A 81 29.10 -5.80 -10.95
CA GLU A 81 30.40 -6.36 -10.53
C GLU A 81 30.27 -7.71 -9.85
N TYR A 82 29.46 -7.82 -8.78
CA TYR A 82 29.35 -9.07 -8.01
C TYR A 82 28.70 -10.23 -8.79
N TYR A 83 27.76 -9.95 -9.72
CA TYR A 83 27.20 -10.97 -10.61
C TYR A 83 28.02 -11.19 -11.88
N LYS A 84 28.86 -10.22 -12.29
CA LYS A 84 29.84 -10.42 -13.38
C LYS A 84 30.97 -11.35 -12.95
N SER A 85 31.36 -11.31 -11.67
CA SER A 85 32.35 -12.23 -11.10
C SER A 85 31.80 -13.65 -10.85
N LEU A 86 30.51 -13.91 -11.12
CA LEU A 86 29.85 -15.22 -10.99
C LEU A 86 29.63 -15.92 -12.33
N GLU A 87 30.12 -15.36 -13.45
CA GLU A 87 30.20 -16.05 -14.74
C GLU A 87 31.35 -17.07 -14.79
N THR A 88 32.14 -17.18 -13.72
CA THR A 88 33.04 -18.32 -13.49
C THR A 88 32.21 -19.55 -13.11
N PRO A 89 32.37 -20.69 -13.81
CA PRO A 89 31.59 -21.88 -13.54
C PRO A 89 32.06 -22.54 -12.25
N GLN A 90 31.52 -22.14 -11.10
CA GLN A 90 31.71 -22.86 -9.83
C GLN A 90 30.38 -22.94 -9.05
N ARG A 91 29.97 -24.19 -8.83
CA ARG A 91 28.80 -24.71 -8.07
C ARG A 91 28.21 -23.74 -7.03
N GLN A 92 26.90 -23.48 -7.11
CA GLN A 92 26.18 -22.81 -6.03
C GLN A 92 26.09 -23.71 -4.78
N PRO A 93 26.44 -23.24 -3.57
CA PRO A 93 26.09 -23.95 -2.34
C PRO A 93 24.57 -23.87 -2.13
N SER A 94 23.97 -24.99 -1.74
CA SER A 94 22.54 -25.06 -1.46
C SER A 94 22.16 -24.10 -0.33
N PHE A 95 20.88 -23.70 -0.33
CA PHE A 95 20.32 -22.63 0.51
C PHE A 95 19.87 -23.11 1.92
N PRO A 96 20.74 -23.62 2.82
CA PRO A 96 20.39 -23.59 4.25
C PRO A 96 21.44 -23.00 5.21
N GLU A 97 22.69 -22.74 4.81
CA GLU A 97 23.70 -22.22 5.77
C GLU A 97 23.64 -20.70 6.00
N PHE A 98 23.16 -19.95 5.01
CA PHE A 98 23.17 -18.49 5.06
C PHE A 98 22.14 -17.89 6.04
N SER A 99 21.04 -18.61 6.32
CA SER A 99 19.94 -18.10 7.16
C SER A 99 20.24 -18.13 8.66
N ARG A 100 21.10 -19.05 9.14
CA ARG A 100 21.44 -19.18 10.56
C ARG A 100 22.23 -17.99 11.11
N LYS A 101 23.07 -17.36 10.28
CA LYS A 101 23.97 -16.28 10.72
C LYS A 101 23.28 -14.92 10.84
N ILE A 102 22.20 -14.66 10.10
CA ILE A 102 21.48 -13.38 10.13
C ILE A 102 20.29 -13.42 11.08
N LEU A 103 19.60 -14.57 11.20
CA LEU A 103 18.41 -14.72 12.02
C LEU A 103 18.71 -14.98 13.51
N GLY A 104 19.97 -15.29 13.87
CA GLY A 104 20.36 -15.67 15.24
C GLY A 104 20.52 -14.50 16.23
N GLU A 105 20.96 -13.31 15.79
CA GLU A 105 21.36 -12.24 16.73
C GLU A 105 20.44 -11.01 16.73
N SER A 106 19.50 -10.90 15.78
CA SER A 106 18.67 -9.69 15.64
C SER A 106 17.16 -9.90 15.86
N ILE A 107 16.68 -11.15 15.99
CA ILE A 107 15.24 -11.47 16.10
C ILE A 107 14.83 -11.92 17.51
N LEU A 108 15.79 -12.31 18.37
CA LEU A 108 15.49 -12.71 19.74
C LEU A 108 14.75 -11.64 20.58
N PRO A 109 14.99 -10.32 20.45
CA PRO A 109 14.17 -9.34 21.17
C PRO A 109 12.76 -9.15 20.56
N PHE A 110 12.51 -9.63 19.34
CA PHE A 110 11.19 -9.57 18.70
C PHE A 110 10.29 -10.76 19.08
N LEU A 111 10.88 -11.93 19.37
CA LEU A 111 10.15 -13.12 19.80
C LEU A 111 9.70 -13.08 21.26
N ASP A 112 10.36 -12.28 22.11
CA ASP A 112 9.91 -12.03 23.50
C ASP A 112 8.64 -11.16 23.58
N CYS A 113 8.34 -10.38 22.54
CA CYS A 113 7.13 -9.55 22.48
C CYS A 113 5.87 -10.36 22.10
N LEU A 114 6.02 -11.60 21.62
CA LEU A 114 4.93 -12.50 21.22
C LEU A 114 4.67 -13.61 22.24
N ARG A 115 4.99 -13.38 23.53
CA ARG A 115 4.77 -14.31 24.65
C ARG A 115 3.27 -14.64 24.82
N MET A 116 2.78 -15.55 23.99
CA MET A 116 1.51 -16.24 24.15
C MET A 116 1.53 -16.99 25.50
N PRO A 117 0.42 -17.04 26.25
CA PRO A 117 0.38 -17.72 27.54
C PRO A 117 0.68 -19.21 27.39
N THR A 118 1.53 -19.71 28.29
CA THR A 118 2.02 -21.09 28.38
C THR A 118 0.94 -22.06 28.88
N ALA A 119 -0.18 -22.15 28.18
CA ALA A 119 -1.27 -23.06 28.48
C ALA A 119 -1.52 -23.99 27.29
N PHE A 120 -0.48 -24.69 26.82
CA PHE A 120 -0.62 -25.88 25.98
C PHE A 120 0.74 -26.59 25.87
N ARG A 121 1.12 -27.31 26.92
CA ARG A 121 2.13 -28.37 26.83
C ARG A 121 1.81 -29.41 27.93
N GLN A 122 1.14 -30.47 27.48
CA GLN A 122 0.86 -31.78 28.10
C GLN A 122 0.60 -31.85 29.60
#